data_AF-A0A1F8MXV5-F1
#
_entry.id   AF-A0A1F8MXV5-F1
#
_cell.length_a   1.000
_cell.length_b   1.000
_cell.length_c   1.000
_cell.angle_alpha   90.00
_cell.angle_beta   90.00
_cell.angle_gamma   90.00
#
_symmetry.space_group_name_H-M   'P 1'
#
loop_
_entity.id
_entity.type
_entity.pdbx_description
1 polymer ?
#
loop_
_entity_poly.entity_id
_entity_poly.type
_entity_poly.pdbx_seq_one_letter_code
_entity_poly.pdbx_strand_id
1 'polypeptide(L)'
;MVELTPTQIMDIDTTADYSFLYDGLSKQSIDFHQALAELVDNAISAKRGDYFTIEILLEAKEEQIQVTVADDGKGISKDELQTTVLRLGGRGASPGLLNEHGFGLKNSLCLLTGNKRPFAIITADHETAALGLQWAVDGPFRPSMQARLAADGRWLKDLVLCKGSTGTRVSAMTTHDYFRTLYPRAKNLDILATRLAEHLGVFYRHWLSADPRNQIWLRWKHGSSAWRDIVVPAVKLPIKDDQQSFSIDVELDGIKAHGKYTIGAIDESKTQGDHPPFPLEIYYQHTERTQGVDVVVRNKVILTHQLEQLWLGQIRRRERNDFLGELVLEGGNFSTVNNKTDLDPHNPLWLAVKEQLNSRTELLPPKYSAGRDEVAIRDGLKDLLEQFETGSKAWVNYPVWSGTGVRADIIHEGPNSSWLDVYEIKDAPAAPQDVYQLIMYWDGLVNDGKTPRRGRLVAESAP
;
A
#
# COMPACT_ATOMS: atom_id res chain seq x y z
N MET A 1 -36.52 -49.87 31.55
CA MET A 1 -35.12 -49.52 31.20
C MET A 1 -35.08 -49.32 29.71
N VAL A 2 -34.80 -48.12 29.24
CA VAL A 2 -34.62 -47.85 27.80
C VAL A 2 -33.18 -48.23 27.50
N GLU A 3 -32.97 -49.29 26.72
CA GLU A 3 -31.64 -49.64 26.20
C GLU A 3 -31.18 -48.51 25.29
N LEU A 4 -30.20 -47.74 25.74
CA LEU A 4 -29.49 -46.79 24.89
C LEU A 4 -28.73 -47.59 23.84
N THR A 5 -29.12 -47.45 22.58
CA THR A 5 -28.39 -48.02 21.43
C THR A 5 -26.92 -47.58 21.48
N PRO A 6 -25.95 -48.48 21.27
CA PRO A 6 -24.53 -48.12 21.31
C PRO A 6 -24.25 -46.99 20.32
N THR A 7 -23.65 -45.90 20.80
CA THR A 7 -23.19 -44.81 19.93
C THR A 7 -22.09 -45.36 19.03
N GLN A 8 -22.36 -45.48 17.72
CA GLN A 8 -21.32 -45.81 16.75
C GLN A 8 -20.36 -44.64 16.62
N ILE A 9 -19.08 -44.88 16.92
CA ILE A 9 -17.97 -43.96 16.68
C ILE A 9 -17.19 -44.55 15.51
N MET A 10 -16.97 -43.73 14.47
CA MET A 10 -16.18 -44.09 13.30
C MET A 10 -15.14 -43.00 13.06
N ASP A 11 -13.91 -43.40 12.80
CA ASP A 11 -12.85 -42.49 12.37
C ASP A 11 -13.11 -42.03 10.92
N ILE A 12 -12.95 -40.73 10.69
CA ILE A 12 -13.13 -40.12 9.37
C ILE A 12 -11.77 -39.89 8.74
N ASP A 13 -11.60 -40.31 7.49
CA ASP A 13 -10.39 -40.02 6.73
C ASP A 13 -10.33 -38.52 6.40
N THR A 14 -9.26 -37.88 6.83
CA THR A 14 -8.98 -36.44 6.64
C THR A 14 -7.70 -36.22 5.84
N THR A 15 -7.18 -37.26 5.18
CA THR A 15 -6.00 -37.14 4.32
C THR A 15 -6.26 -36.17 3.16
N ALA A 16 -5.30 -35.27 2.92
CA ALA A 16 -5.44 -34.25 1.90
C ALA A 16 -5.20 -34.80 0.49
N ASP A 17 -6.09 -34.48 -0.43
CA ASP A 17 -5.81 -34.67 -1.86
C ASP A 17 -4.86 -33.56 -2.35
N TYR A 18 -3.60 -33.94 -2.53
CA TYR A 18 -2.52 -33.05 -2.96
C TYR A 18 -2.78 -32.38 -4.31
N SER A 19 -3.63 -32.96 -5.18
CA SER A 19 -3.97 -32.35 -6.47
C SER A 19 -4.84 -31.11 -6.31
N PHE A 20 -5.83 -31.15 -5.40
CA PHE A 20 -6.67 -30.00 -5.09
C PHE A 20 -5.99 -28.97 -4.20
N LEU A 21 -4.99 -29.38 -3.43
CA LEU A 21 -4.32 -28.52 -2.46
C LEU A 21 -3.54 -27.37 -3.12
N TYR A 22 -2.71 -27.67 -4.11
CA TYR A 22 -1.93 -26.63 -4.82
C TYR A 22 -2.80 -25.75 -5.72
N ASP A 23 -3.85 -26.32 -6.30
CA ASP A 23 -4.87 -25.57 -7.04
C ASP A 23 -5.64 -24.63 -6.11
N GLY A 24 -5.96 -25.06 -4.89
CA GLY A 24 -6.56 -24.24 -3.85
C GLY A 24 -5.67 -23.07 -3.43
N LEU A 25 -4.36 -23.30 -3.27
CA LEU A 25 -3.40 -22.23 -2.98
C LEU A 25 -3.34 -21.16 -4.07
N SER A 26 -3.56 -21.55 -5.34
CA SER A 26 -3.59 -20.59 -6.46
C SER A 26 -4.86 -19.71 -6.51
N LYS A 27 -5.88 -20.02 -5.70
CA LYS A 27 -7.19 -19.35 -5.71
C LYS A 27 -7.36 -18.46 -4.48
N GLN A 28 -6.47 -17.48 -4.33
CA GLN A 28 -6.56 -16.47 -3.27
C GLN A 28 -6.72 -15.08 -3.89
N SER A 29 -7.41 -14.19 -3.18
CA SER A 29 -7.57 -12.79 -3.60
C SER A 29 -6.31 -11.99 -3.26
N ILE A 30 -5.22 -12.28 -3.97
CA ILE A 30 -3.89 -11.68 -3.79
C ILE A 30 -3.40 -11.14 -5.13
N ASP A 31 -3.02 -9.88 -5.14
CA ASP A 31 -2.50 -9.21 -6.33
C ASP A 31 -1.05 -9.61 -6.62
N PHE A 32 -0.63 -9.43 -7.87
CA PHE A 32 0.69 -9.85 -8.35
C PHE A 32 1.86 -9.36 -7.47
N HIS A 33 1.84 -8.08 -7.07
CA HIS A 33 2.93 -7.46 -6.32
C HIS A 33 3.06 -8.05 -4.90
N GLN A 34 1.96 -8.49 -4.29
CA GLN A 34 1.96 -9.19 -3.00
C GLN A 34 2.53 -10.60 -3.15
N ALA A 35 2.13 -11.33 -4.20
CA ALA A 35 2.71 -12.65 -4.49
C ALA A 35 4.21 -12.57 -4.80
N LEU A 36 4.67 -11.51 -5.49
CA LEU A 36 6.09 -11.29 -5.74
C LEU A 36 6.86 -10.92 -4.46
N ALA A 37 6.25 -10.14 -3.57
CA ALA A 37 6.86 -9.71 -2.31
C ALA A 37 7.28 -10.90 -1.43
N GLU A 38 6.57 -12.04 -1.48
CA GLU A 38 7.01 -13.26 -0.79
C GLU A 38 8.37 -13.79 -1.31
N LEU A 39 8.65 -13.65 -2.60
CA LEU A 39 9.97 -14.03 -3.14
C LEU A 39 11.05 -13.05 -2.70
N VAL A 40 10.73 -11.76 -2.63
CA VAL A 40 11.65 -10.72 -2.15
C VAL A 40 11.94 -10.88 -0.66
N ASP A 41 10.93 -11.19 0.17
CA ASP A 41 11.09 -11.50 1.59
C ASP A 41 12.06 -12.66 1.83
N ASN A 42 11.94 -13.72 1.01
CA ASN A 42 12.83 -14.87 1.06
C ASN A 42 14.27 -14.48 0.69
N ALA A 43 14.45 -13.68 -0.34
CA ALA A 43 15.76 -13.16 -0.76
C ALA A 43 16.41 -12.27 0.31
N ILE A 44 15.65 -11.36 0.94
CA ILE A 44 16.15 -10.55 2.08
C ILE A 44 16.56 -11.45 3.25
N SER A 45 15.76 -12.46 3.56
CA SER A 45 16.05 -13.42 4.64
C SER A 45 17.26 -14.32 4.35
N ALA A 46 17.63 -14.47 3.07
CA ALA A 46 18.78 -15.26 2.64
C ALA A 46 20.10 -14.48 2.64
N LYS A 47 20.09 -13.17 2.92
CA LYS A 47 21.27 -12.31 2.83
C LYS A 47 22.45 -12.85 3.64
N ARG A 48 23.66 -12.71 3.08
CA ARG A 48 24.92 -13.02 3.77
C ARG A 48 25.58 -11.72 4.18
N GLY A 49 25.54 -11.42 5.48
CA GLY A 49 26.08 -10.19 6.05
C GLY A 49 25.01 -9.12 6.25
N ASP A 50 25.44 -7.86 6.24
CA ASP A 50 24.61 -6.75 6.74
C ASP A 50 23.60 -6.24 5.70
N TYR A 51 23.91 -6.41 4.42
CA TYR A 51 23.11 -5.87 3.31
C TYR A 51 22.64 -6.96 2.34
N PHE A 52 21.70 -6.61 1.45
CA PHE A 52 21.21 -7.49 0.40
C PHE A 52 21.24 -6.82 -0.98
N THR A 53 21.37 -7.65 -2.02
CA THR A 53 21.18 -7.25 -3.41
C THR A 53 20.24 -8.26 -4.06
N ILE A 54 19.16 -7.74 -4.65
CA ILE A 54 18.10 -8.53 -5.27
C ILE A 54 17.90 -8.03 -6.69
N GLU A 55 17.92 -8.92 -7.67
CA GLU A 55 17.64 -8.59 -9.06
C GLU A 55 16.31 -9.21 -9.48
N ILE A 56 15.37 -8.36 -9.94
CA ILE A 56 14.06 -8.75 -10.45
C ILE A 56 14.04 -8.53 -11.96
N LEU A 57 13.78 -9.59 -12.72
CA LEU A 57 13.66 -9.53 -14.18
C LEU A 57 12.23 -9.77 -14.63
N LEU A 58 11.72 -8.89 -15.50
CA LEU A 58 10.43 -9.01 -16.16
C LEU A 58 10.61 -9.08 -17.68
N GLU A 59 10.37 -10.24 -18.28
CA GLU A 59 10.41 -10.42 -19.73
C GLU A 59 9.01 -10.66 -20.26
N ALA A 60 8.43 -9.63 -20.90
CA ALA A 60 7.16 -9.80 -21.60
C ALA A 60 7.37 -10.59 -22.90
N LYS A 61 6.58 -11.65 -23.02
CA LYS A 61 6.39 -12.48 -24.21
C LYS A 61 4.95 -12.24 -24.72
N GLU A 62 4.58 -12.81 -25.87
CA GLU A 62 3.28 -12.55 -26.52
C GLU A 62 2.10 -12.63 -25.54
N GLU A 63 1.86 -13.79 -24.93
CA GLU A 63 0.70 -14.03 -24.05
C GLU A 63 1.05 -14.10 -22.55
N GLN A 64 2.33 -13.98 -22.22
CA GLN A 64 2.84 -14.27 -20.88
C GLN A 64 3.97 -13.33 -20.51
N ILE A 65 4.24 -13.24 -19.21
CA ILE A 65 5.41 -12.53 -18.68
C ILE A 65 6.20 -13.49 -17.81
N GLN A 66 7.49 -13.58 -18.08
CA GLN A 66 8.41 -14.33 -17.24
C GLN A 66 8.94 -13.39 -16.16
N VAL A 67 8.77 -13.80 -14.92
CA VAL A 67 9.21 -13.08 -13.73
C VAL A 67 10.35 -13.87 -13.12
N THR A 68 11.46 -13.21 -12.81
CA THR A 68 12.59 -13.82 -12.09
C THR A 68 12.95 -12.96 -10.90
N VAL A 69 13.19 -13.57 -9.75
CA VAL A 69 13.79 -12.95 -8.56
C VAL A 69 15.07 -13.72 -8.25
N ALA A 70 16.19 -13.02 -8.14
CA ALA A 70 17.48 -13.60 -7.82
C ALA A 70 18.16 -12.85 -6.67
N ASP A 71 18.93 -13.58 -5.85
CA ASP A 71 19.75 -13.06 -4.78
C ASP A 71 21.11 -13.79 -4.73
N ASP A 72 22.14 -13.13 -4.20
CA ASP A 72 23.47 -13.70 -3.93
C ASP A 72 23.60 -14.17 -2.46
N GLY A 73 22.50 -14.63 -1.87
CA GLY A 73 22.41 -15.03 -0.48
C GLY A 73 23.08 -16.38 -0.19
N LYS A 74 22.67 -16.98 0.93
CA LYS A 74 23.21 -18.26 1.43
C LYS A 74 22.84 -19.47 0.56
N GLY A 75 21.84 -19.34 -0.30
CA GLY A 75 21.24 -20.46 -1.03
C GLY A 75 20.50 -21.44 -0.12
N ILE A 76 19.88 -22.42 -0.75
CA ILE A 76 19.15 -23.52 -0.14
C ILE A 76 20.01 -24.78 -0.19
N SER A 77 20.21 -25.42 0.96
CA SER A 77 20.98 -26.67 1.03
C SER A 77 20.20 -27.85 0.47
N LYS A 78 20.91 -28.94 0.16
CA LYS A 78 20.27 -30.21 -0.27
C LYS A 78 19.22 -30.67 0.74
N ASP A 79 19.55 -30.63 2.03
CA ASP A 79 18.67 -31.11 3.10
C ASP A 79 17.42 -30.23 3.23
N GLU A 80 17.58 -28.90 3.18
CA GLU A 80 16.45 -27.97 3.19
C GLU A 80 15.54 -28.18 1.95
N LEU A 81 16.13 -28.39 0.77
CA LEU A 81 15.40 -28.63 -0.47
C LEU A 81 14.59 -29.95 -0.40
N GLN A 82 15.17 -31.01 0.17
CA GLN A 82 14.53 -32.32 0.29
C GLN A 82 13.44 -32.36 1.35
N THR A 83 13.63 -31.69 2.49
CA THR A 83 12.80 -31.91 3.68
C THR A 83 11.80 -30.80 3.95
N THR A 84 12.08 -29.57 3.49
CA THR A 84 11.47 -28.37 4.08
C THR A 84 10.91 -27.38 3.04
N VAL A 85 11.73 -26.94 2.08
CA VAL A 85 11.40 -25.79 1.21
C VAL A 85 10.14 -26.03 0.39
N LEU A 86 9.97 -27.23 -0.17
CA LEU A 86 8.82 -27.57 -1.02
C LEU A 86 7.73 -28.35 -0.29
N ARG A 87 7.98 -28.80 0.95
CA ARG A 87 6.98 -29.48 1.78
C ARG A 87 5.95 -28.46 2.30
N LEU A 88 4.67 -28.72 2.08
CA LEU A 88 3.60 -27.89 2.65
C LEU A 88 3.64 -27.93 4.19
N GLY A 89 3.61 -26.76 4.82
CA GLY A 89 3.81 -26.62 6.26
C GLY A 89 5.25 -26.86 6.75
N GLY A 90 6.19 -27.17 5.84
CA GLY A 90 7.61 -27.25 6.17
C GLY A 90 8.14 -25.87 6.59
N ARG A 91 8.58 -25.77 7.85
CA ARG A 91 9.27 -24.59 8.38
C ARG A 91 10.78 -24.86 8.41
N GLY A 92 11.55 -23.90 7.90
CA GLY A 92 13.02 -23.92 8.00
C GLY A 92 13.48 -24.14 9.44
N ALA A 93 14.68 -24.72 9.61
CA ALA A 93 15.27 -24.92 10.94
C ALA A 93 15.47 -23.60 11.72
N SER A 94 15.46 -22.46 11.02
CA SER A 94 15.47 -21.13 11.63
C SER A 94 14.51 -20.21 10.86
N PRO A 95 13.41 -19.73 11.48
CA PRO A 95 12.55 -18.73 10.84
C PRO A 95 13.33 -17.42 10.73
N GLY A 96 13.60 -16.98 9.49
CA GLY A 96 14.12 -15.63 9.25
C GLY A 96 13.10 -14.58 9.69
N LEU A 97 13.55 -13.34 9.90
CA LEU A 97 12.68 -12.22 10.32
C LEU A 97 11.40 -12.13 9.47
N LEU A 98 11.49 -12.32 8.15
CA LEU A 98 10.34 -12.23 7.25
C LEU A 98 9.71 -13.61 6.91
N ASN A 99 10.13 -14.72 7.53
CA ASN A 99 9.78 -16.09 7.12
C ASN A 99 9.14 -16.92 8.25
N GLU A 100 7.96 -16.52 8.73
CA GLU A 100 7.30 -17.13 9.90
C GLU A 100 6.61 -18.48 9.63
N HIS A 101 5.86 -18.60 8.53
CA HIS A 101 4.83 -19.65 8.44
C HIS A 101 5.24 -20.85 7.59
N GLY A 102 6.26 -20.73 6.73
CA GLY A 102 6.72 -21.80 5.84
C GLY A 102 5.84 -22.01 4.59
N PHE A 103 4.87 -21.13 4.31
CA PHE A 103 3.96 -21.23 3.15
C PHE A 103 4.28 -20.25 2.01
N GLY A 104 5.01 -19.16 2.29
CA GLY A 104 5.19 -18.02 1.37
C GLY A 104 5.65 -18.38 -0.04
N LEU A 105 6.77 -19.13 -0.17
CA LEU A 105 7.31 -19.54 -1.48
C LEU A 105 6.31 -20.36 -2.29
N LYS A 106 5.66 -21.35 -1.67
CA LYS A 106 4.71 -22.22 -2.35
C LYS A 106 3.48 -21.43 -2.80
N ASN A 107 2.96 -20.59 -1.92
CA ASN A 107 1.80 -19.76 -2.20
C ASN A 107 2.08 -18.80 -3.36
N SER A 108 3.22 -18.10 -3.32
CA SER A 108 3.66 -17.21 -4.40
C SER A 108 3.76 -17.94 -5.74
N LEU A 109 4.43 -19.08 -5.79
CA LEU A 109 4.57 -19.84 -7.03
C LEU A 109 3.24 -20.36 -7.56
N CYS A 110 2.35 -20.84 -6.69
CA CYS A 110 0.99 -21.22 -7.08
C CYS A 110 0.20 -20.04 -7.65
N LEU A 111 0.24 -18.87 -7.02
CA LEU A 111 -0.47 -17.66 -7.48
C LEU A 111 0.10 -17.14 -8.80
N LEU A 112 1.42 -16.99 -8.89
CA LEU A 112 2.10 -16.49 -10.09
C LEU A 112 1.82 -17.40 -11.30
N THR A 113 1.85 -18.72 -11.11
CA THR A 113 1.72 -19.67 -12.23
C THR A 113 0.30 -20.20 -12.44
N GLY A 114 -0.61 -19.96 -11.49
CA GLY A 114 -1.89 -20.68 -11.37
C GLY A 114 -1.73 -22.18 -11.17
N ASN A 115 -0.55 -22.63 -10.69
CA ASN A 115 -0.06 -24.01 -10.70
C ASN A 115 -0.18 -24.75 -12.07
N LYS A 116 -0.29 -23.99 -13.16
CA LYS A 116 -0.48 -24.52 -14.54
C LYS A 116 0.66 -24.14 -15.47
N ARG A 117 1.43 -23.12 -15.09
CA ARG A 117 2.55 -22.59 -15.87
C ARG A 117 3.87 -22.98 -15.23
N PRO A 118 4.97 -23.05 -16.01
CA PRO A 118 6.26 -23.44 -15.48
C PRO A 118 6.78 -22.43 -14.46
N PHE A 119 7.44 -22.95 -13.44
CA PHE A 119 8.39 -22.22 -12.61
C PHE A 119 9.69 -23.02 -12.49
N ALA A 120 10.76 -22.37 -12.07
CA ALA A 120 12.02 -23.01 -11.73
C ALA A 120 12.61 -22.35 -10.48
N ILE A 121 13.19 -23.16 -9.60
CA ILE A 121 14.03 -22.73 -8.48
C ILE A 121 15.42 -23.27 -8.75
N ILE A 122 16.40 -22.39 -8.85
CA ILE A 122 17.81 -22.75 -9.02
C ILE A 122 18.57 -22.17 -7.84
N THR A 123 19.40 -22.96 -7.18
CA THR A 123 20.02 -22.56 -5.92
C THR A 123 21.37 -23.23 -5.73
N ALA A 124 22.28 -22.51 -5.10
CA ALA A 124 23.55 -23.05 -4.63
C ALA A 124 23.86 -22.48 -3.24
N ASP A 125 24.03 -23.37 -2.27
CA ASP A 125 24.69 -23.04 -1.02
C ASP A 125 26.21 -23.13 -1.16
N HIS A 126 26.95 -22.86 -0.09
CA HIS A 126 28.41 -22.85 -0.12
C HIS A 126 29.01 -24.20 -0.59
N GLU A 127 28.44 -25.32 -0.14
CA GLU A 127 28.93 -26.66 -0.51
C GLU A 127 28.67 -26.97 -1.98
N THR A 128 27.46 -26.65 -2.47
CA THR A 128 27.08 -26.85 -3.87
C THR A 128 27.88 -25.94 -4.80
N ALA A 129 28.09 -24.69 -4.39
CA ALA A 129 28.89 -23.70 -5.12
C ALA A 129 30.37 -24.09 -5.23
N ALA A 130 30.95 -24.71 -4.20
CA ALA A 130 32.34 -25.19 -4.22
C ALA A 130 32.57 -26.28 -5.28
N LEU A 131 31.50 -26.98 -5.70
CA LEU A 131 31.53 -27.96 -6.79
C LEU A 131 31.29 -27.33 -8.18
N GLY A 132 30.98 -26.03 -8.25
CA GLY A 132 30.58 -25.35 -9.48
C GLY A 132 29.21 -25.81 -10.01
N LEU A 133 28.38 -26.41 -9.15
CA LEU A 133 27.07 -26.96 -9.50
C LEU A 133 25.95 -26.14 -8.87
N GLN A 134 24.70 -26.38 -9.29
CA GLN A 134 23.49 -25.83 -8.71
C GLN A 134 22.43 -26.93 -8.60
N TRP A 135 21.57 -26.84 -7.58
CA TRP A 135 20.33 -27.58 -7.54
C TRP A 135 19.27 -26.85 -8.33
N ALA A 136 18.51 -27.57 -9.16
CA ALA A 136 17.38 -27.06 -9.91
C ALA A 136 16.13 -27.90 -9.66
N VAL A 137 15.01 -27.24 -9.38
CA VAL A 137 13.68 -27.85 -9.31
C VAL A 137 12.74 -27.11 -10.25
N ASP A 138 12.08 -27.86 -11.12
CA ASP A 138 11.13 -27.34 -12.09
C ASP A 138 9.69 -27.69 -11.68
N GLY A 139 8.81 -26.69 -11.72
CA GLY A 139 7.38 -26.82 -11.50
C GLY A 139 6.59 -27.19 -12.77
N PRO A 140 5.26 -27.34 -12.68
CA PRO A 140 4.40 -27.00 -11.54
C PRO A 140 4.51 -27.95 -10.33
N PHE A 141 3.85 -27.61 -9.21
CA PHE A 141 3.84 -28.46 -8.02
C PHE A 141 3.08 -29.78 -8.28
N ARG A 142 3.65 -30.87 -7.77
CA ARG A 142 3.12 -32.23 -7.88
C ARG A 142 3.39 -33.00 -6.58
N PRO A 143 2.67 -34.11 -6.30
CA PRO A 143 2.93 -34.94 -5.11
C PRO A 143 4.37 -35.42 -4.98
N SER A 144 5.05 -35.59 -6.12
CA SER A 144 6.48 -35.88 -6.18
C SER A 144 7.13 -34.98 -7.22
N MET A 145 8.27 -34.39 -6.86
CA MET A 145 9.08 -33.52 -7.70
C MET A 145 10.54 -33.99 -7.62
N GLN A 146 11.31 -33.70 -8.68
CA GLN A 146 12.71 -34.07 -8.75
C GLN A 146 13.59 -32.82 -8.66
N ALA A 147 14.69 -32.93 -7.91
CA ALA A 147 15.76 -31.96 -7.91
C ALA A 147 16.93 -32.51 -8.74
N ARG A 148 17.49 -31.69 -9.62
CA ARG A 148 18.66 -32.02 -10.45
C ARG A 148 19.87 -31.22 -9.97
N LEU A 149 21.00 -31.89 -9.77
CA LEU A 149 22.29 -31.25 -9.50
C LEU A 149 23.11 -31.20 -10.79
N ALA A 150 23.37 -29.99 -11.31
CA ALA A 150 24.20 -29.79 -12.49
C ALA A 150 24.68 -28.33 -12.58
N ALA A 151 25.63 -28.06 -13.47
CA ALA A 151 25.86 -26.70 -13.95
C ALA A 151 24.66 -26.26 -14.79
N ASP A 152 23.82 -25.37 -14.26
CA ASP A 152 22.61 -24.92 -14.93
C ASP A 152 22.85 -23.56 -15.59
N GLY A 153 22.88 -23.54 -16.92
CA GLY A 153 23.09 -22.31 -17.70
C GLY A 153 22.03 -21.23 -17.48
N ARG A 154 20.90 -21.55 -16.81
CA ARG A 154 19.90 -20.56 -16.40
C ARG A 154 20.31 -19.75 -15.19
N TRP A 155 21.28 -20.18 -14.38
CA TRP A 155 21.73 -19.52 -13.14
C TRP A 155 21.98 -18.01 -13.37
N LEU A 156 22.93 -17.67 -14.23
CA LEU A 156 23.32 -16.30 -14.53
C LEU A 156 22.57 -15.66 -15.70
N LYS A 157 21.62 -16.38 -16.31
CA LYS A 157 20.98 -15.93 -17.55
C LYS A 157 20.32 -14.57 -17.35
N ASP A 158 20.74 -13.59 -18.14
CA ASP A 158 20.29 -12.20 -18.15
C ASP A 158 20.56 -11.39 -16.86
N LEU A 159 21.16 -11.99 -15.81
CA LEU A 159 21.49 -11.29 -14.56
C LEU A 159 22.71 -10.39 -14.76
N VAL A 160 22.67 -9.21 -14.17
CA VAL A 160 23.76 -8.23 -14.25
C VAL A 160 24.38 -7.92 -12.88
N LEU A 161 23.59 -7.95 -11.80
CA LEU A 161 24.06 -7.74 -10.42
C LEU A 161 24.27 -9.06 -9.67
N CYS A 162 23.26 -9.91 -9.58
CA CYS A 162 23.33 -11.15 -8.81
C CYS A 162 24.13 -12.21 -9.58
N LYS A 163 25.45 -12.19 -9.40
CA LYS A 163 26.42 -13.03 -10.10
C LYS A 163 27.27 -13.87 -9.16
N GLY A 164 26.86 -13.95 -7.90
CA GLY A 164 27.50 -14.76 -6.88
C GLY A 164 27.53 -16.24 -7.25
N SER A 165 28.45 -16.96 -6.62
CA SER A 165 28.51 -18.42 -6.71
C SER A 165 27.47 -19.11 -5.81
N THR A 166 26.93 -18.38 -4.82
CA THR A 166 25.85 -18.83 -3.93
C THR A 166 24.62 -17.96 -4.09
N GLY A 167 23.45 -18.48 -3.70
CA GLY A 167 22.20 -17.73 -3.68
C GLY A 167 21.03 -18.54 -4.21
N THR A 168 19.94 -17.85 -4.56
CA THR A 168 18.75 -18.46 -5.17
C THR A 168 18.25 -17.63 -6.33
N ARG A 169 17.82 -18.31 -7.40
CA ARG A 169 17.08 -17.76 -8.53
C ARG A 169 15.74 -18.47 -8.64
N VAL A 170 14.65 -17.73 -8.50
CA VAL A 170 13.29 -18.21 -8.73
C VAL A 170 12.75 -17.59 -10.00
N SER A 171 12.27 -18.39 -10.94
CA SER A 171 11.64 -17.93 -12.18
C SER A 171 10.23 -18.50 -12.29
N ALA A 172 9.24 -17.69 -12.64
CA ALA A 172 7.86 -18.11 -12.81
C ALA A 172 7.25 -17.48 -14.06
N MET A 173 6.45 -18.25 -14.79
CA MET A 173 5.70 -17.75 -15.94
C MET A 173 4.28 -17.41 -15.52
N THR A 174 3.86 -16.16 -15.77
CA THR A 174 2.53 -15.66 -15.41
C THR A 174 1.79 -15.06 -16.61
N THR A 175 0.49 -14.81 -16.46
CA THR A 175 -0.30 -14.13 -17.49
C THR A 175 -0.15 -12.63 -17.40
N HIS A 176 -0.36 -11.95 -18.53
CA HIS A 176 -0.51 -10.50 -18.53
C HIS A 176 -1.69 -10.05 -17.65
N ASP A 177 -2.78 -10.81 -17.60
CA ASP A 177 -3.95 -10.46 -16.78
C ASP A 177 -3.64 -10.48 -15.29
N TYR A 178 -2.94 -11.51 -14.81
CA TYR A 178 -2.54 -11.56 -13.40
C TYR A 178 -1.50 -10.47 -13.10
N PHE A 179 -0.53 -10.26 -13.99
CA PHE A 179 0.44 -9.18 -13.82
C PHE A 179 -0.24 -7.79 -13.76
N ARG A 180 -1.27 -7.55 -14.58
CA ARG A 180 -2.06 -6.30 -14.56
C ARG A 180 -2.86 -6.08 -13.27
N THR A 181 -3.03 -7.08 -12.39
CA THR A 181 -3.66 -6.86 -11.08
C THR A 181 -2.90 -5.85 -10.22
N LEU A 182 -1.58 -5.69 -10.41
CA LEU A 182 -0.81 -4.66 -9.71
C LEU A 182 -1.30 -3.24 -10.04
N TYR A 183 -1.68 -2.99 -11.29
CA TYR A 183 -2.23 -1.69 -11.71
C TYR A 183 -3.09 -1.86 -12.98
N PRO A 184 -4.40 -2.12 -12.83
CA PRO A 184 -5.28 -2.43 -13.97
C PRO A 184 -5.41 -1.34 -15.03
N ARG A 185 -5.06 -0.09 -14.67
CA ARG A 185 -5.09 1.07 -15.58
C ARG A 185 -3.85 1.15 -16.48
N ALA A 186 -2.84 0.32 -16.26
CA ALA A 186 -1.62 0.35 -17.06
C ALA A 186 -1.90 0.02 -18.52
N LYS A 187 -1.28 0.78 -19.43
CA LYS A 187 -1.40 0.57 -20.88
C LYS A 187 -0.24 -0.22 -21.49
N ASN A 188 0.88 -0.34 -20.78
CA ASN A 188 2.09 -0.99 -21.25
C ASN A 188 2.95 -1.52 -20.10
N LEU A 189 4.00 -2.27 -20.44
CA LEU A 189 4.94 -2.87 -19.49
C LEU A 189 5.72 -1.82 -18.68
N ASP A 190 6.03 -0.66 -19.27
CA ASP A 190 6.82 0.38 -18.59
C ASP A 190 6.08 0.97 -17.41
N ILE A 191 4.79 1.25 -17.60
CA ILE A 191 3.91 1.70 -16.53
C ILE A 191 3.81 0.61 -15.47
N LEU A 192 3.59 -0.66 -15.85
CA LEU A 192 3.50 -1.76 -14.89
C LEU A 192 4.79 -1.94 -14.08
N ALA A 193 5.96 -1.86 -14.72
CA ALA A 193 7.26 -1.97 -14.05
C ALA A 193 7.48 -0.81 -13.08
N THR A 194 7.14 0.41 -13.48
CA THR A 194 7.23 1.61 -12.63
C THR A 194 6.29 1.50 -11.42
N ARG A 195 5.05 1.03 -11.61
CA ARG A 195 4.09 0.80 -10.52
C ARG A 195 4.51 -0.35 -9.61
N LEU A 196 5.15 -1.37 -10.15
CA LEU A 196 5.75 -2.42 -9.33
C LEU A 196 6.90 -1.87 -8.47
N ALA A 197 7.75 -1.01 -9.04
CA ALA A 197 8.79 -0.32 -8.26
C ALA A 197 8.18 0.56 -7.16
N GLU A 198 7.04 1.21 -7.40
CA GLU A 198 6.29 1.94 -6.36
C GLU A 198 5.87 1.03 -5.21
N HIS A 199 5.22 -0.11 -5.51
CA HIS A 199 4.83 -1.10 -4.49
C HIS A 199 6.02 -1.59 -3.67
N LEU A 200 7.09 -2.02 -4.34
CA LEU A 200 8.30 -2.52 -3.68
C LEU A 200 8.97 -1.43 -2.84
N GLY A 201 9.00 -0.20 -3.36
CA GLY A 201 9.58 0.94 -2.69
C GLY A 201 8.81 1.35 -1.44
N VAL A 202 7.49 1.15 -1.39
CA VAL A 202 6.68 1.29 -0.17
C VAL A 202 6.93 0.11 0.77
N PHE A 203 6.75 -1.13 0.31
CA PHE A 203 6.85 -2.34 1.15
C PHE A 203 8.18 -2.44 1.88
N TYR A 204 9.29 -2.10 1.21
CA TYR A 204 10.64 -2.29 1.72
C TYR A 204 11.33 -0.96 2.07
N ARG A 205 10.62 0.16 2.21
CA ARG A 205 11.26 1.48 2.45
C ARG A 205 12.19 1.51 3.66
N HIS A 206 11.84 0.80 4.74
CA HIS A 206 12.65 0.77 5.95
C HIS A 206 13.92 -0.05 5.74
N TRP A 207 13.82 -1.19 5.04
CA TRP A 207 14.99 -1.95 4.62
C TRP A 207 15.90 -1.16 3.66
N LEU A 208 15.33 -0.51 2.65
CA LEU A 208 16.06 0.29 1.66
C LEU A 208 16.69 1.55 2.27
N SER A 209 16.07 2.14 3.29
CA SER A 209 16.61 3.32 3.99
C SER A 209 17.62 2.98 5.08
N ALA A 210 17.60 1.75 5.62
CA ALA A 210 18.47 1.34 6.71
C ALA A 210 19.95 1.22 6.30
N ASP A 211 20.22 0.84 5.06
CA ASP A 211 21.57 0.74 4.51
C ASP A 211 21.56 1.07 3.02
N PRO A 212 22.37 2.03 2.53
CA PRO A 212 22.41 2.39 1.11
C PRO A 212 22.88 1.26 0.18
N ARG A 213 23.48 0.19 0.72
CA ARG A 213 23.86 -1.01 -0.02
C ARG A 213 22.70 -1.98 -0.22
N ASN A 214 21.61 -1.83 0.52
CA ASN A 214 20.39 -2.61 0.30
C ASN A 214 19.75 -2.19 -1.02
N GLN A 215 19.72 -3.10 -1.98
CA GLN A 215 19.26 -2.79 -3.33
C GLN A 215 18.27 -3.85 -3.82
N ILE A 216 17.16 -3.37 -4.36
CA ILE A 216 16.27 -4.14 -5.24
C ILE A 216 16.40 -3.50 -6.62
N TRP A 217 16.89 -4.24 -7.59
CA TRP A 217 17.05 -3.77 -8.96
C TRP A 217 16.01 -4.43 -9.85
N LEU A 218 15.10 -3.63 -10.40
CA LEU A 218 14.04 -4.10 -11.28
C LEU A 218 14.44 -3.83 -12.72
N ARG A 219 14.44 -4.86 -13.54
CA ARG A 219 14.77 -4.80 -14.96
C ARG A 219 13.66 -5.41 -15.79
N TRP A 220 13.33 -4.81 -16.92
CA TRP A 220 12.28 -5.31 -17.79
C TRP A 220 12.56 -5.09 -19.26
N LYS A 221 11.97 -5.94 -20.10
CA LYS A 221 12.00 -5.79 -21.56
C LYS A 221 10.77 -6.41 -22.20
N HIS A 222 10.53 -6.02 -23.46
CA HIS A 222 9.52 -6.63 -24.32
C HIS A 222 10.21 -7.41 -25.45
N GLY A 223 10.06 -8.75 -25.47
CA GLY A 223 10.68 -9.61 -26.46
C GLY A 223 12.19 -9.41 -26.59
N SER A 224 12.64 -9.06 -27.80
CA SER A 224 14.05 -8.82 -28.13
C SER A 224 14.54 -7.38 -27.86
N SER A 225 13.70 -6.53 -27.24
CA SER A 225 14.08 -5.16 -26.91
C SER A 225 15.22 -5.11 -25.89
N ALA A 226 15.94 -3.99 -25.85
CA ALA A 226 16.91 -3.73 -24.80
C ALA A 226 16.25 -3.77 -23.41
N TRP A 227 17.01 -4.24 -22.42
CA TRP A 227 16.62 -4.16 -21.02
C TRP A 227 16.54 -2.69 -20.59
N ARG A 228 15.44 -2.34 -19.93
CA ARG A 228 15.30 -1.14 -19.12
C ARG A 228 15.42 -1.54 -17.66
N ASP A 229 15.80 -0.59 -16.83
CA ASP A 229 16.01 -0.85 -15.42
C ASP A 229 15.73 0.35 -14.52
N ILE A 230 15.49 0.04 -13.26
CA ILE A 230 15.33 0.99 -12.17
C ILE A 230 15.79 0.36 -10.88
N VAL A 231 16.63 1.07 -10.12
CA VAL A 231 16.90 0.72 -8.72
C VAL A 231 15.70 1.21 -7.92
N VAL A 232 15.02 0.29 -7.25
CA VAL A 232 13.79 0.59 -6.51
C VAL A 232 14.13 1.59 -5.39
N PRO A 233 13.52 2.79 -5.39
CA PRO A 233 13.77 3.79 -4.37
C PRO A 233 13.03 3.44 -3.08
N ALA A 234 13.54 3.89 -1.93
CA ALA A 234 12.74 3.91 -0.70
C ALA A 234 11.66 4.99 -0.83
N VAL A 235 10.39 4.59 -0.94
CA VAL A 235 9.26 5.52 -1.00
C VAL A 235 8.93 5.99 0.41
N LYS A 236 9.60 7.06 0.85
CA LYS A 236 9.38 7.66 2.17
C LYS A 236 7.95 8.18 2.29
N LEU A 237 7.43 8.20 3.52
CA LEU A 237 6.12 8.77 3.79
C LEU A 237 6.14 10.28 3.46
N PRO A 238 5.30 10.77 2.54
CA PRO A 238 5.34 12.15 2.07
C PRO A 238 4.55 13.04 3.04
N ILE A 239 5.03 13.19 4.27
CA ILE A 239 4.45 14.07 5.28
C ILE A 239 5.23 15.37 5.39
N LYS A 240 4.51 16.44 5.77
CA LYS A 240 5.08 17.75 6.10
C LYS A 240 5.97 17.67 7.34
N ASP A 241 6.82 18.66 7.52
CA ASP A 241 7.85 18.67 8.56
C ASP A 241 7.28 18.84 9.99
N ASP A 242 6.02 19.27 10.12
CA ASP A 242 5.29 19.44 11.37
C ASP A 242 4.63 18.15 11.89
N GLN A 243 5.20 16.98 11.53
CA GLN A 243 4.75 15.68 11.98
C GLN A 243 4.79 15.51 13.51
N GLN A 244 3.90 14.67 14.03
CA GLN A 244 3.83 14.30 15.44
C GLN A 244 4.16 12.82 15.61
N SER A 245 4.89 12.47 16.68
CA SER A 245 5.22 11.09 17.01
C SER A 245 4.81 10.74 18.44
N PHE A 246 4.28 9.54 18.61
CA PHE A 246 3.79 8.99 19.86
C PHE A 246 4.34 7.59 20.09
N SER A 247 4.56 7.24 21.35
CA SER A 247 4.92 5.88 21.77
C SER A 247 3.69 5.12 22.27
N ILE A 248 3.62 3.84 21.91
CA ILE A 248 2.60 2.88 22.30
C ILE A 248 3.32 1.66 22.85
N ASP A 249 3.48 1.59 24.17
CA ASP A 249 4.13 0.47 24.84
C ASP A 249 3.09 -0.52 25.35
N VAL A 250 3.28 -1.80 25.04
CA VAL A 250 2.41 -2.90 25.45
C VAL A 250 3.24 -3.98 26.13
N GLU A 251 2.77 -4.45 27.28
CA GLU A 251 3.37 -5.57 28.00
C GLU A 251 2.28 -6.60 28.34
N LEU A 252 2.41 -7.82 27.81
CA LEU A 252 1.50 -8.93 28.05
C LEU A 252 2.32 -10.19 28.34
N ASP A 253 2.02 -10.87 29.44
CA ASP A 253 2.70 -12.10 29.87
C ASP A 253 4.25 -11.99 29.89
N GLY A 254 4.76 -10.81 30.27
CA GLY A 254 6.20 -10.50 30.30
C GLY A 254 6.83 -10.25 28.92
N ILE A 255 6.06 -10.34 27.83
CA ILE A 255 6.48 -9.96 26.47
C ILE A 255 6.20 -8.47 26.29
N LYS A 256 7.27 -7.71 26.00
CA LYS A 256 7.19 -6.27 25.72
C LYS A 256 7.22 -6.02 24.22
N ALA A 257 6.33 -5.13 23.78
CA ALA A 257 6.28 -4.61 22.43
C ALA A 257 6.19 -3.09 22.45
N HIS A 258 6.82 -2.45 21.48
CA HIS A 258 6.87 -1.01 21.31
C HIS A 258 6.29 -0.63 19.95
N GLY A 259 5.39 0.34 19.94
CA GLY A 259 4.85 0.96 18.74
C GLY A 259 5.28 2.43 18.67
N LYS A 260 5.91 2.82 17.56
CA LYS A 260 6.12 4.23 17.22
C LYS A 260 5.07 4.67 16.21
N TYR A 261 4.16 5.53 16.63
CA TYR A 261 3.11 6.08 15.79
C TYR A 261 3.47 7.50 15.34
N THR A 262 3.63 7.73 14.04
CA THR A 262 3.94 9.05 13.48
C THR A 262 2.84 9.49 12.53
N ILE A 263 2.37 10.73 12.64
CA ILE A 263 1.30 11.29 11.81
C ILE A 263 1.64 12.68 11.32
N GLY A 264 1.08 13.06 10.18
CA GLY A 264 1.26 14.38 9.59
C GLY A 264 0.26 14.62 8.46
N ALA A 265 0.19 15.87 8.00
CA ALA A 265 -0.49 16.19 6.76
C ALA A 265 0.40 15.78 5.58
N ILE A 266 -0.21 15.35 4.48
CA ILE A 266 0.50 15.04 3.24
C ILE A 266 1.22 16.28 2.68
N ASP A 267 2.40 16.06 2.15
CA ASP A 267 3.18 17.00 1.36
C ASP A 267 3.12 16.56 -0.11
N GLU A 268 2.17 17.11 -0.87
CA GLU A 268 1.94 16.74 -2.28
C GLU A 268 3.18 17.00 -3.16
N SER A 269 4.05 17.93 -2.77
CA SER A 269 5.29 18.17 -3.52
C SER A 269 6.23 16.95 -3.51
N LYS A 270 6.11 16.07 -2.50
CA LYS A 270 6.87 14.83 -2.36
C LYS A 270 6.22 13.62 -3.05
N THR A 271 5.05 13.80 -3.68
CA THR A 271 4.34 12.74 -4.42
C THR A 271 4.34 12.96 -5.93
N GLN A 272 4.61 14.20 -6.36
CA GLN A 272 4.64 14.64 -7.75
C GLN A 272 6.07 14.76 -8.29
N GLY A 273 6.21 14.75 -9.63
CA GLY A 273 7.50 14.95 -10.31
C GLY A 273 8.42 13.73 -10.29
N ASP A 274 9.74 13.98 -10.40
CA ASP A 274 10.81 12.96 -10.44
C ASP A 274 11.35 12.60 -9.06
N HIS A 275 10.59 12.87 -8.00
CA HIS A 275 10.88 12.48 -6.62
C HIS A 275 9.79 11.50 -6.13
N PRO A 276 10.00 10.17 -5.96
CA PRO A 276 11.05 9.23 -6.42
C PRO A 276 11.22 9.21 -7.97
N PRO A 277 12.10 8.39 -8.62
CA PRO A 277 12.32 8.35 -10.09
C PRO A 277 11.07 8.15 -10.97
N PHE A 278 9.89 8.10 -10.37
CA PHE A 278 8.58 8.14 -10.96
C PHE A 278 7.60 8.85 -10.01
N PRO A 279 6.59 9.55 -10.53
CA PRO A 279 5.51 10.08 -9.72
C PRO A 279 4.74 8.93 -9.05
N LEU A 280 4.24 9.16 -7.84
CA LEU A 280 3.39 8.21 -7.15
C LEU A 280 1.99 8.25 -7.78
N GLU A 281 1.41 7.08 -8.08
CA GLU A 281 0.09 6.97 -8.72
C GLU A 281 -0.83 5.97 -7.98
N ILE A 282 -0.28 5.24 -7.01
CA ILE A 282 -0.99 4.23 -6.22
C ILE A 282 -1.10 4.70 -4.77
N TYR A 283 0.01 5.16 -4.21
CA TYR A 283 0.11 5.55 -2.81
C TYR A 283 0.07 7.06 -2.65
N TYR A 284 -0.47 7.52 -1.51
CA TYR A 284 -0.43 8.92 -1.08
C TYR A 284 -0.96 9.92 -2.13
N GLN A 285 -2.13 9.63 -2.70
CA GLN A 285 -2.74 10.42 -3.79
C GLN A 285 -3.65 11.56 -3.31
N HIS A 286 -3.60 11.94 -2.03
CA HIS A 286 -4.54 12.91 -1.44
C HIS A 286 -6.02 12.56 -1.72
N THR A 287 -6.38 11.27 -1.66
CA THR A 287 -7.76 10.80 -1.89
C THR A 287 -8.33 10.10 -0.67
N GLU A 288 -9.65 9.92 -0.65
CA GLU A 288 -10.31 9.19 0.44
C GLU A 288 -9.76 7.76 0.59
N ARG A 289 -9.28 7.15 -0.51
CA ARG A 289 -8.71 5.80 -0.52
C ARG A 289 -7.28 5.74 0.03
N THR A 290 -6.53 6.83 -0.08
CA THR A 290 -5.10 6.87 0.29
C THR A 290 -4.82 7.59 1.60
N GLN A 291 -5.86 8.03 2.31
CA GLN A 291 -5.72 8.51 3.70
C GLN A 291 -5.50 7.34 4.67
N GLY A 292 -4.85 7.62 5.79
CA GLY A 292 -4.67 6.67 6.89
C GLY A 292 -3.21 6.40 7.18
N VAL A 293 -2.98 5.26 7.83
CA VAL A 293 -1.69 4.92 8.45
C VAL A 293 -1.17 3.62 7.89
N ASP A 294 0.09 3.62 7.49
CA ASP A 294 0.79 2.41 7.11
C ASP A 294 1.28 1.68 8.37
N VAL A 295 1.12 0.35 8.43
CA VAL A 295 1.58 -0.46 9.56
C VAL A 295 2.83 -1.23 9.15
N VAL A 296 3.91 -1.04 9.91
CA VAL A 296 5.23 -1.61 9.66
C VAL A 296 5.55 -2.63 10.74
N VAL A 297 5.96 -3.82 10.30
CA VAL A 297 6.41 -4.90 11.16
C VAL A 297 7.70 -5.44 10.58
N ARG A 298 8.75 -5.57 11.40
CA ARG A 298 10.06 -6.11 10.97
C ARG A 298 10.60 -5.41 9.71
N ASN A 299 10.53 -4.08 9.72
CA ASN A 299 10.97 -3.19 8.64
C ASN A 299 10.25 -3.40 7.28
N LYS A 300 9.11 -4.10 7.27
CA LYS A 300 8.25 -4.23 6.09
C LYS A 300 6.91 -3.54 6.36
N VAL A 301 6.45 -2.73 5.41
CA VAL A 301 5.07 -2.21 5.43
C VAL A 301 4.14 -3.37 5.06
N ILE A 302 3.32 -3.82 6.03
CA ILE A 302 2.39 -4.94 5.86
C ILE A 302 1.01 -4.44 5.44
N LEU A 303 0.56 -3.35 6.04
CA LEU A 303 -0.73 -2.72 5.74
C LEU A 303 -0.51 -1.28 5.30
N THR A 304 -1.23 -0.84 4.29
CA THR A 304 -1.15 0.54 3.79
C THR A 304 -2.46 1.28 3.94
N HIS A 305 -2.39 2.58 4.22
CA HIS A 305 -3.54 3.50 4.31
C HIS A 305 -4.63 3.05 5.30
N GLN A 306 -4.29 2.47 6.44
CA GLN A 306 -5.28 1.97 7.39
C GLN A 306 -5.96 3.10 8.16
N LEU A 307 -7.29 3.03 8.25
CA LEU A 307 -8.12 3.98 9.02
C LEU A 307 -9.20 3.22 9.79
N GLU A 308 -10.23 2.75 9.09
CA GLU A 308 -11.39 2.04 9.66
C GLU A 308 -11.01 0.74 10.38
N GLN A 309 -9.89 0.11 10.00
CA GLN A 309 -9.38 -1.10 10.65
C GLN A 309 -8.67 -0.84 11.99
N LEU A 310 -8.16 0.38 12.18
CA LEU A 310 -7.41 0.77 13.36
C LEU A 310 -8.29 1.47 14.39
N TRP A 311 -9.23 2.32 13.95
CA TRP A 311 -10.09 3.10 14.83
C TRP A 311 -11.57 2.80 14.63
N LEU A 312 -12.24 2.41 15.71
CA LEU A 312 -13.66 2.14 15.74
C LEU A 312 -14.46 3.43 15.50
N GLY A 313 -15.41 3.37 14.57
CA GLY A 313 -16.29 4.50 14.24
C GLY A 313 -15.64 5.62 13.41
N GLN A 314 -14.33 5.54 13.13
CA GLN A 314 -13.69 6.43 12.17
C GLN A 314 -13.96 5.90 10.77
N ILE A 315 -14.40 6.80 9.88
CA ILE A 315 -14.71 6.47 8.48
C ILE A 315 -13.96 7.39 7.55
N ARG A 316 -13.63 6.88 6.36
CA ARG A 316 -13.00 7.67 5.31
C ARG A 316 -13.90 8.82 4.90
N ARG A 317 -13.33 10.03 4.88
CA ARG A 317 -14.00 11.26 4.44
C ARG A 317 -12.99 12.20 3.79
N ARG A 318 -13.46 13.08 2.89
CA ARG A 318 -12.63 14.12 2.24
C ARG A 318 -11.86 15.02 3.21
N GLU A 319 -12.46 15.32 4.37
CA GLU A 319 -11.85 16.14 5.44
C GLU A 319 -10.61 15.51 6.10
N ARG A 320 -10.20 14.33 5.64
CA ARG A 320 -9.02 13.61 6.10
C ARG A 320 -8.16 13.13 4.92
N ASN A 321 -8.36 13.66 3.72
CA ASN A 321 -7.53 13.29 2.56
C ASN A 321 -6.04 13.59 2.77
N ASP A 322 -5.74 14.59 3.61
CA ASP A 322 -4.39 14.94 4.02
C ASP A 322 -3.82 14.02 5.12
N PHE A 323 -4.66 13.21 5.78
CA PHE A 323 -4.21 12.41 6.90
C PHE A 323 -3.34 11.25 6.44
N LEU A 324 -2.07 11.32 6.79
CA LEU A 324 -1.10 10.26 6.63
C LEU A 324 -0.40 9.95 7.95
N GLY A 325 0.07 8.70 8.06
CA GLY A 325 0.96 8.32 9.13
C GLY A 325 1.56 6.93 8.95
N GLU A 326 2.35 6.55 9.93
CA GLU A 326 3.00 5.25 10.01
C GLU A 326 2.99 4.76 11.46
N LEU A 327 2.66 3.49 11.65
CA LEU A 327 2.76 2.77 12.92
C LEU A 327 3.83 1.69 12.78
N VAL A 328 5.01 1.94 13.36
CA VAL A 328 6.11 0.99 13.37
C VAL A 328 6.05 0.14 14.63
N LEU A 329 5.86 -1.16 14.47
CA LEU A 329 5.75 -2.14 15.56
C LEU A 329 7.06 -2.92 15.68
N GLU A 330 7.67 -2.82 16.86
CA GLU A 330 8.95 -3.45 17.21
C GLU A 330 8.83 -4.20 18.54
N GLY A 331 9.70 -5.19 18.74
CA GLY A 331 9.61 -6.05 19.91
C GLY A 331 8.34 -6.91 19.91
N GLY A 332 8.30 -7.90 20.82
CA GLY A 332 7.23 -8.90 20.83
C GLY A 332 7.15 -9.72 19.53
N ASN A 333 6.14 -10.60 19.46
CA ASN A 333 5.88 -11.43 18.29
C ASN A 333 4.58 -10.98 17.61
N PHE A 334 4.66 -9.94 16.76
CA PHE A 334 3.56 -9.53 15.88
C PHE A 334 3.47 -10.47 14.67
N SER A 335 2.72 -11.56 14.84
CA SER A 335 2.47 -12.53 13.78
C SER A 335 1.62 -11.94 12.66
N THR A 336 1.91 -12.33 11.42
CA THR A 336 1.07 -12.03 10.25
C THR A 336 0.14 -13.20 9.92
N VAL A 337 -0.81 -12.97 9.02
CA VAL A 337 -1.49 -14.08 8.31
C VAL A 337 -0.54 -14.75 7.31
N ASN A 338 -0.87 -15.97 6.85
CA ASN A 338 0.04 -16.80 6.04
C ASN A 338 0.55 -16.16 4.74
N ASN A 339 -0.22 -15.25 4.14
CA ASN A 339 0.11 -14.52 2.92
C ASN A 339 0.72 -13.13 3.18
N LYS A 340 0.96 -12.78 4.45
CA LYS A 340 1.54 -11.51 4.91
C LYS A 340 0.88 -10.25 4.34
N THR A 341 -0.41 -10.33 4.03
CA THR A 341 -1.21 -9.16 3.62
C THR A 341 -1.87 -8.48 4.80
N ASP A 342 -1.78 -9.06 6.00
CA ASP A 342 -2.38 -8.55 7.24
C ASP A 342 -1.62 -9.06 8.47
N LEU A 343 -1.87 -8.43 9.61
CA LEU A 343 -1.53 -8.94 10.94
C LEU A 343 -2.51 -10.04 11.35
N ASP A 344 -2.06 -10.95 12.21
CA ASP A 344 -2.94 -11.97 12.79
C ASP A 344 -4.00 -11.28 13.68
N PRO A 345 -5.30 -11.39 13.34
CA PRO A 345 -6.36 -10.71 14.07
C PRO A 345 -6.53 -11.21 15.51
N HIS A 346 -5.99 -12.39 15.83
CA HIS A 346 -6.03 -12.98 17.16
C HIS A 346 -4.76 -12.71 17.97
N ASN A 347 -3.79 -11.95 17.42
CA ASN A 347 -2.57 -11.63 18.13
C ASN A 347 -2.86 -10.69 19.32
N PRO A 348 -2.57 -11.09 20.56
CA PRO A 348 -2.95 -10.31 21.75
C PRO A 348 -2.21 -8.97 21.83
N LEU A 349 -0.95 -8.90 21.38
CA LEU A 349 -0.20 -7.64 21.32
C LEU A 349 -0.83 -6.69 20.30
N TRP A 350 -1.27 -7.21 19.15
CA TRP A 350 -1.94 -6.40 18.14
C TRP A 350 -3.28 -5.85 18.64
N LEU A 351 -4.06 -6.67 19.35
CA LEU A 351 -5.32 -6.24 19.96
C LEU A 351 -5.09 -5.13 21.00
N ALA A 352 -4.07 -5.26 21.84
CA ALA A 352 -3.72 -4.25 22.84
C ALA A 352 -3.23 -2.93 22.22
N VAL A 353 -2.47 -2.99 21.12
CA VAL A 353 -2.10 -1.77 20.36
C VAL A 353 -3.35 -1.06 19.82
N LYS A 354 -4.29 -1.81 19.22
CA LYS A 354 -5.56 -1.23 18.75
C LYS A 354 -6.37 -0.63 19.89
N GLU A 355 -6.40 -1.26 21.06
CA GLU A 355 -7.07 -0.71 22.24
C GLU A 355 -6.46 0.63 22.67
N GLN A 356 -5.13 0.75 22.68
CA GLN A 356 -4.47 2.02 22.98
C GLN A 356 -4.78 3.10 21.93
N LEU A 357 -4.77 2.76 20.64
CA LEU A 357 -5.13 3.68 19.56
C LEU A 357 -6.56 4.24 19.70
N ASN A 358 -7.48 3.46 20.27
CA ASN A 358 -8.89 3.84 20.45
C ASN A 358 -9.20 4.50 21.80
N SER A 359 -8.35 4.33 22.82
CA SER A 359 -8.58 4.86 24.16
C SER A 359 -7.92 6.22 24.40
N ARG A 360 -6.88 6.55 23.63
CA ARG A 360 -6.09 7.79 23.79
C ARG A 360 -6.50 8.81 22.73
N THR A 361 -7.04 9.94 23.17
CA THR A 361 -7.56 10.99 22.28
C THR A 361 -6.49 11.58 21.37
N GLU A 362 -5.24 11.65 21.84
CA GLU A 362 -4.10 12.12 21.06
C GLU A 362 -3.66 11.17 19.93
N LEU A 363 -4.11 9.91 19.97
CA LEU A 363 -3.81 8.90 18.94
C LEU A 363 -4.90 8.77 17.89
N LEU A 364 -6.01 9.49 18.04
CA LEU A 364 -7.10 9.48 17.07
C LEU A 364 -6.66 10.14 15.75
N PRO A 365 -7.23 9.73 14.60
CA PRO A 365 -6.95 10.36 13.31
C PRO A 365 -7.29 11.85 13.36
N PRO A 366 -6.32 12.75 13.17
CA PRO A 366 -6.60 14.17 13.10
C PRO A 366 -7.48 14.44 11.90
N LYS A 367 -8.36 15.43 12.06
CA LYS A 367 -8.90 16.13 10.91
C LYS A 367 -7.87 17.18 10.56
N TYR A 368 -7.12 16.92 9.50
CA TYR A 368 -6.59 18.04 8.74
C TYR A 368 -7.80 18.57 8.00
N SER A 369 -8.51 19.49 8.65
CA SER A 369 -9.15 20.51 7.85
C SER A 369 -8.02 21.03 6.98
N ALA A 370 -8.03 20.62 5.70
CA ALA A 370 -7.82 21.63 4.68
C ALA A 370 -8.69 22.76 5.19
N GLY A 371 -8.09 23.81 5.76
CA GLY A 371 -8.75 25.08 5.77
C GLY A 371 -9.21 25.19 4.34
N ARG A 372 -10.50 24.99 4.10
CA ARG A 372 -11.03 25.29 2.79
C ARG A 372 -10.83 26.78 2.82
N ASP A 373 -9.74 27.22 2.19
CA ASP A 373 -9.49 28.62 1.97
C ASP A 373 -10.85 29.21 1.59
N GLU A 374 -11.24 30.31 2.20
CA GLU A 374 -12.58 30.90 2.04
C GLU A 374 -12.97 30.95 0.55
N VAL A 375 -11.97 31.10 -0.32
CA VAL A 375 -11.97 30.92 -1.79
C VAL A 375 -12.60 29.59 -2.25
N ALA A 376 -12.19 28.42 -1.75
CA ALA A 376 -12.72 27.12 -2.15
C ALA A 376 -14.16 26.89 -1.66
N ILE A 377 -14.53 27.44 -0.49
CA ILE A 377 -15.94 27.43 -0.02
C ILE A 377 -16.78 28.29 -0.96
N ARG A 378 -16.25 29.47 -1.32
CA ARG A 378 -16.89 30.44 -2.22
C ARG A 378 -17.13 29.85 -3.61
N ASP A 379 -16.11 29.23 -4.22
CA ASP A 379 -16.23 28.63 -5.55
C ASP A 379 -17.21 27.43 -5.55
N GLY A 380 -17.14 26.57 -4.53
CA GLY A 380 -18.07 25.44 -4.40
C GLY A 380 -19.52 25.87 -4.19
N LEU A 381 -19.75 26.93 -3.41
CA LEU A 381 -21.09 27.48 -3.20
C LEU A 381 -21.61 28.16 -4.47
N LYS A 382 -20.78 28.91 -5.20
CA LYS A 382 -21.15 29.51 -6.50
C LYS A 382 -21.71 28.45 -7.44
N ASP A 383 -21.00 27.35 -7.64
CA ASP A 383 -21.41 26.30 -8.57
C ASP A 383 -22.71 25.60 -8.13
N LEU A 384 -22.91 25.42 -6.83
CA LEU A 384 -24.15 24.87 -6.28
C LEU A 384 -25.33 25.83 -6.51
N LEU A 385 -25.13 27.12 -6.31
CA LEU A 385 -26.17 28.14 -6.50
C LEU A 385 -26.62 28.25 -7.96
N GLU A 386 -25.68 28.14 -8.92
CA GLU A 386 -26.00 28.13 -10.36
C GLU A 386 -26.73 26.85 -10.80
N GLN A 387 -26.45 25.71 -10.15
CA GLN A 387 -27.13 24.43 -10.41
C GLN A 387 -28.51 24.35 -9.75
N PHE A 388 -28.71 25.07 -8.64
CA PHE A 388 -29.95 25.00 -7.86
C PHE A 388 -31.17 25.49 -8.65
N GLU A 389 -31.00 26.52 -9.49
CA GLU A 389 -32.09 27.08 -10.30
C GLU A 389 -31.63 27.39 -11.72
N THR A 390 -32.25 26.73 -12.70
CA THR A 390 -31.92 26.85 -14.12
C THR A 390 -32.10 28.29 -14.60
N GLY A 391 -31.01 28.89 -15.09
CA GLY A 391 -30.99 30.27 -15.59
C GLY A 391 -30.58 31.32 -14.54
N SER A 392 -30.31 30.91 -13.29
CA SER A 392 -29.66 31.76 -12.29
C SER A 392 -28.16 31.91 -12.59
N LYS A 393 -27.54 32.96 -12.04
CA LYS A 393 -26.11 33.27 -12.20
C LYS A 393 -25.50 33.64 -10.86
N ALA A 394 -24.28 33.18 -10.59
CA ALA A 394 -23.56 33.57 -9.39
C ALA A 394 -22.17 34.13 -9.72
N TRP A 395 -21.78 35.20 -9.04
CA TRP A 395 -20.47 35.83 -9.19
C TRP A 395 -19.74 35.88 -7.86
N VAL A 396 -18.46 35.55 -7.91
CA VAL A 396 -17.55 35.67 -6.78
C VAL A 396 -16.79 36.99 -6.83
N ASN A 397 -16.42 37.53 -5.66
CA ASN A 397 -15.64 38.77 -5.55
C ASN A 397 -16.26 39.95 -6.33
N TYR A 398 -17.58 40.11 -6.23
CA TYR A 398 -18.35 41.07 -7.01
C TYR A 398 -18.12 42.50 -6.49
N PRO A 399 -17.67 43.44 -7.33
CA PRO A 399 -17.46 44.82 -6.89
C PRO A 399 -18.78 45.48 -6.53
N VAL A 400 -18.83 46.12 -5.36
CA VAL A 400 -19.95 46.92 -4.88
C VAL A 400 -19.50 48.36 -4.65
N TRP A 401 -20.44 49.28 -4.36
CA TRP A 401 -20.15 50.71 -4.22
C TRP A 401 -19.46 51.30 -5.44
N SER A 402 -19.94 50.93 -6.63
CA SER A 402 -19.45 51.41 -7.92
C SER A 402 -17.95 51.17 -8.12
N GLY A 403 -17.41 50.14 -7.45
CA GLY A 403 -16.02 49.71 -7.58
C GLY A 403 -15.02 50.42 -6.66
N THR A 404 -15.46 51.05 -5.58
CA THR A 404 -14.60 51.76 -4.59
C THR A 404 -13.73 50.84 -3.72
N GLY A 405 -13.46 49.61 -4.16
CA GLY A 405 -12.54 48.66 -3.52
C GLY A 405 -13.20 47.63 -2.61
N VAL A 406 -14.50 47.74 -2.33
CA VAL A 406 -15.27 46.72 -1.61
C VAL A 406 -15.79 45.66 -2.58
N ARG A 407 -15.61 44.38 -2.25
CA ARG A 407 -16.06 43.24 -3.06
C ARG A 407 -16.88 42.29 -2.21
N ALA A 408 -18.09 42.00 -2.65
CA ALA A 408 -18.95 41.01 -2.04
C ALA A 408 -18.48 39.60 -2.38
N ASP A 409 -18.56 38.67 -1.43
CA ASP A 409 -18.08 37.29 -1.62
C ASP A 409 -18.84 36.58 -2.73
N ILE A 410 -20.18 36.52 -2.63
CA ILE A 410 -21.03 36.00 -3.69
C ILE A 410 -22.27 36.87 -3.88
N ILE A 411 -22.59 37.12 -5.15
CA ILE A 411 -23.88 37.63 -5.59
C ILE A 411 -24.58 36.55 -6.39
N HIS A 412 -25.81 36.22 -6.03
CA HIS A 412 -26.65 35.25 -6.75
C HIS A 412 -27.86 35.96 -7.32
N GLU A 413 -27.99 35.95 -8.64
CA GLU A 413 -29.10 36.54 -9.37
C GLU A 413 -29.99 35.44 -9.96
N GLY A 414 -31.30 35.58 -9.76
CA GLY A 414 -32.30 34.68 -10.30
C GLY A 414 -32.48 34.80 -11.82
N PRO A 415 -33.19 33.86 -12.45
CA PRO A 415 -33.50 33.92 -13.87
C PRO A 415 -34.15 35.25 -14.25
N ASN A 416 -33.71 35.83 -15.38
CA ASN A 416 -34.17 37.12 -15.91
C ASN A 416 -34.06 38.29 -14.91
N SER A 417 -33.06 38.26 -14.02
CA SER A 417 -32.85 39.31 -12.99
C SER A 417 -34.06 39.53 -12.07
N SER A 418 -34.85 38.48 -11.85
CA SER A 418 -36.09 38.56 -11.04
C SER A 418 -35.84 38.78 -9.55
N TRP A 419 -34.66 38.43 -9.05
CA TRP A 419 -34.25 38.65 -7.66
C TRP A 419 -32.72 38.61 -7.53
N LEU A 420 -32.21 39.14 -6.42
CA LEU A 420 -30.79 39.21 -6.10
C LEU A 420 -30.55 38.86 -4.63
N ASP A 421 -29.70 37.88 -4.33
CA ASP A 421 -29.28 37.53 -2.97
C ASP A 421 -27.76 37.77 -2.83
N VAL A 422 -27.31 38.21 -1.65
CA VAL A 422 -25.90 38.48 -1.33
C VAL A 422 -25.42 37.59 -0.19
N TYR A 423 -24.17 37.13 -0.27
CA TYR A 423 -23.56 36.22 0.69
C TYR A 423 -22.24 36.76 1.22
N GLU A 424 -21.99 36.50 2.50
CA GLU A 424 -20.69 36.61 3.18
C GLU A 424 -20.31 35.21 3.66
N ILE A 425 -19.05 34.81 3.48
CA ILE A 425 -18.58 33.45 3.75
C ILE A 425 -17.43 33.51 4.75
N LYS A 426 -17.46 32.61 5.73
CA LYS A 426 -16.36 32.39 6.68
C LYS A 426 -16.03 30.90 6.79
N ASP A 427 -14.74 30.61 6.88
CA ASP A 427 -14.20 29.30 7.18
C ASP A 427 -14.13 29.01 8.70
N ALA A 428 -14.57 29.97 9.52
CA ALA A 428 -14.62 29.92 10.97
C ALA A 428 -16.04 30.25 11.51
N PRO A 429 -16.31 30.11 12.83
CA PRO A 429 -17.55 30.57 13.44
C PRO A 429 -17.82 32.06 13.19
N ALA A 430 -19.08 32.40 12.94
CA ALA A 430 -19.48 33.78 12.64
C ALA A 430 -19.23 34.72 13.83
N ALA A 431 -18.60 35.87 13.54
CA ALA A 431 -18.40 36.98 14.46
C ALA A 431 -19.36 38.14 14.16
N PRO A 432 -19.64 39.05 15.12
CA PRO A 432 -20.45 40.24 14.87
C PRO A 432 -19.95 41.11 13.71
N GLN A 433 -18.64 41.10 13.47
CA GLN A 433 -17.98 41.83 12.38
C GLN A 433 -18.44 41.35 11.00
N ASP A 434 -18.71 40.06 10.84
CA ASP A 434 -19.13 39.48 9.56
C ASP A 434 -20.55 39.91 9.18
N VAL A 435 -21.40 40.16 10.18
CA VAL A 435 -22.73 40.75 9.95
C VAL A 435 -22.61 42.18 9.44
N TYR A 436 -21.69 42.98 10.00
CA TYR A 436 -21.43 44.33 9.49
C TYR A 436 -20.87 44.31 8.07
N GLN A 437 -20.02 43.33 7.73
CA GLN A 437 -19.49 43.16 6.38
C GLN A 437 -20.59 42.80 5.38
N LEU A 438 -21.50 41.89 5.75
CA LEU A 438 -22.67 41.55 4.94
C LEU A 438 -23.60 42.76 4.72
N ILE A 439 -23.84 43.56 5.76
CA ILE A 439 -24.62 44.81 5.66
C ILE A 439 -23.92 45.80 4.72
N MET A 440 -22.59 45.93 4.82
CA MET A 440 -21.80 46.80 3.95
C MET A 440 -21.91 46.40 2.47
N TYR A 441 -21.95 45.10 2.16
CA TYR A 441 -22.20 44.62 0.80
C TYR A 441 -23.61 44.94 0.33
N TRP A 442 -24.61 44.73 1.19
CA TRP A 442 -25.99 45.05 0.91
C TRP A 442 -26.16 46.53 0.55
N ASP A 443 -25.65 47.41 1.39
CA ASP A 443 -25.72 48.87 1.19
C ASP A 443 -25.00 49.28 -0.10
N GLY A 444 -23.86 48.63 -0.42
CA GLY A 444 -23.15 48.86 -1.67
C GLY A 444 -23.92 48.48 -2.91
N LEU A 445 -24.69 47.38 -2.87
CA LEU A 445 -25.58 47.00 -3.96
C LEU A 445 -26.75 47.98 -4.10
N VAL A 446 -27.32 48.45 -2.98
CA VAL A 446 -28.38 49.46 -2.97
C VAL A 446 -27.90 50.78 -3.55
N ASN A 447 -26.70 51.21 -3.17
CA ASN A 447 -26.06 52.39 -3.75
C ASN A 447 -25.85 52.25 -5.26
N ASP A 448 -25.52 51.05 -5.74
CA ASP A 448 -25.34 50.74 -7.16
C ASP A 448 -26.67 50.55 -7.92
N GLY A 449 -27.80 50.90 -7.30
CA GLY A 449 -29.12 50.87 -7.91
C GLY A 449 -29.75 49.47 -8.00
N LYS A 450 -29.22 48.49 -7.25
CA LYS A 450 -29.78 47.14 -7.15
C LYS A 450 -30.58 46.97 -5.88
N THR A 451 -31.53 46.04 -5.87
CA THR A 451 -32.35 45.75 -4.70
C THR A 451 -32.16 44.30 -4.26
N PRO A 452 -31.20 44.03 -3.36
CA PRO A 452 -31.07 42.70 -2.79
C PRO A 452 -32.33 42.29 -2.04
N ARG A 453 -32.67 41.00 -2.08
CA ARG A 453 -33.83 40.40 -1.42
C ARG A 453 -33.42 39.74 -0.11
N ARG A 454 -32.25 39.07 -0.06
CA ARG A 454 -31.73 38.38 1.13
C ARG A 454 -30.22 38.51 1.25
N GLY A 455 -29.76 38.71 2.48
CA GLY A 455 -28.36 38.62 2.88
C GLY A 455 -28.17 37.32 3.67
N ARG A 456 -27.14 36.55 3.34
CA ARG A 456 -26.85 35.26 3.99
C ARG A 456 -25.39 35.23 4.46
N LEU A 457 -25.19 35.07 5.76
CA LEU A 457 -23.89 34.75 6.33
C LEU A 457 -23.75 33.23 6.39
N VAL A 458 -22.71 32.69 5.76
CA VAL A 458 -22.41 31.26 5.73
C VAL A 458 -21.13 31.03 6.52
N ALA A 459 -21.21 30.30 7.62
CA ALA A 459 -20.11 30.05 8.55
C ALA A 459 -20.19 28.61 9.10
N GLU A 460 -19.11 28.13 9.73
CA GLU A 460 -19.06 26.80 10.36
C GLU A 460 -20.14 26.62 11.43
N SER A 461 -20.39 27.69 12.20
CA SER A 461 -21.45 27.78 13.19
C SER A 461 -21.92 29.22 13.36
N ALA A 462 -23.19 29.39 13.74
CA ALA A 462 -23.71 30.65 14.21
C ALA A 462 -23.43 30.79 15.72
N PRO A 463 -23.18 32.01 16.23
CA PRO A 463 -22.95 32.25 17.66
C PRO A 463 -24.15 31.87 18.54
#